data_AF-A0A9E5NIK4-F1
#
_entry.id   AF-A0A9E5NIK4-F1
#
_cell.length_a   1.000
_cell.length_b   1.000
_cell.length_c   1.000
_cell.angle_alpha   90.00
_cell.angle_beta   90.00
_cell.angle_gamma   90.00
#
_symmetry.space_group_name_H-M   'P 1'
#
loop_
_entity.id
_entity.type
_entity.pdbx_description
1 polymer ?
#
loop_
_entity_poly.entity_id
_entity_poly.type
_entity_poly.pdbx_seq_one_letter_code
_entity_poly.pdbx_strand_id
1 'polypeptide(L)' 'ESLRIIIRDYTREAGVRSLERQIGAVCRKVATRIAEGQMESVAVEAAEVSEYLGKPTFFFEAAERCDLPGVATGLSVTAV' A
#
# COMPACT_ATOMS: atom_id res chain seq x y z
N GLU A 1 0.59 12.23 2.97
CA GLU A 1 1.01 11.06 3.76
C GLU A 1 0.43 9.74 3.22
N SER A 2 -0.84 9.72 2.80
CA SER A 2 -1.56 8.54 2.26
C SER A 2 -0.81 7.79 1.14
N LEU A 3 -0.21 8.50 0.18
CA LEU A 3 0.58 7.87 -0.89
C LEU A 3 1.77 7.07 -0.36
N ARG A 4 2.43 7.53 0.71
CA ARG A 4 3.55 6.79 1.32
C ARG A 4 3.08 5.50 1.97
N ILE A 5 1.90 5.49 2.57
CA ILE A 5 1.28 4.28 3.13
C ILE A 5 0.99 3.28 2.02
N ILE A 6 0.39 3.71 0.91
CA ILE A 6 0.14 2.83 -0.24
C ILE A 6 1.45 2.20 -0.73
N ILE A 7 2.50 3.01 -0.89
CA ILE A 7 3.82 2.53 -1.33
C ILE A 7 4.39 1.51 -0.34
N ARG A 8 4.40 1.81 0.96
CA ARG A 8 5.08 0.97 1.98
C ARG A 8 4.33 -0.32 2.28
N ASP A 9 3.01 -0.26 2.35
CA ASP A 9 2.19 -1.30 2.97
C ASP A 9 1.40 -2.12 1.94
N TYR A 10 1.27 -1.62 0.70
CA TYR A 10 0.46 -2.24 -0.36
C TYR A 10 1.23 -2.48 -1.66
N THR A 11 2.51 -2.10 -1.73
CA THR A 11 3.37 -2.38 -2.89
C THR A 11 4.71 -2.99 -2.47
N ARG A 12 5.24 -3.90 -3.29
CA ARG A 12 6.58 -4.47 -3.13
C ARG A 12 7.16 -4.79 -4.51
N GLU A 13 7.57 -3.74 -5.21
CA GLU A 13 8.17 -3.82 -6.54
C GLU A 13 9.13 -2.64 -6.75
N ALA A 14 10.02 -2.75 -7.75
CA ALA A 14 10.92 -1.66 -8.12
C ALA A 14 10.24 -0.59 -9.00
N GLY A 15 9.19 -0.98 -9.74
CA GLY A 15 8.41 -0.09 -10.60
C GLY A 15 7.22 0.56 -9.89
N VAL A 16 6.23 0.97 -10.68
CA VAL A 16 4.99 1.62 -10.19
C VAL A 16 3.70 0.97 -10.71
N ARG A 17 3.78 -0.21 -11.32
CA ARG A 17 2.62 -0.96 -11.82
C ARG A 17 1.66 -1.33 -10.68
N SER A 18 2.16 -1.86 -9.58
CA SER A 18 1.36 -2.17 -8.40
C SER A 18 0.82 -0.90 -7.77
N LEU A 19 1.62 0.16 -7.67
CA LEU A 19 1.19 1.46 -7.15
C LEU A 19 0.00 2.03 -7.95
N GLU A 20 0.11 2.04 -9.28
CA GLU A 20 -0.95 2.46 -10.19
C GLU A 20 -2.23 1.63 -9.99
N ARG A 21 -2.10 0.29 -9.86
CA ARG A 21 -3.24 -0.59 -9.58
C ARG A 21 -3.93 -0.27 -8.26
N GLN A 22 -3.16 0.01 -7.20
CA GLN A 22 -3.72 0.36 -5.88
C GLN A 22 -4.43 1.72 -5.92
N ILE A 23 -3.82 2.74 -6.53
CA ILE A 23 -4.45 4.05 -6.71
C ILE A 23 -5.76 3.90 -7.51
N GLY A 24 -5.73 3.13 -8.60
CA GLY A 24 -6.92 2.85 -9.39
C GLY A 24 -8.02 2.13 -8.60
N ALA A 25 -7.67 1.23 -7.67
CA ALA A 25 -8.65 0.58 -6.79
C ALA A 25 -9.31 1.57 -5.83
N VAL A 26 -8.53 2.50 -5.24
CA VAL A 26 -9.08 3.58 -4.40
C VAL A 26 -10.02 4.47 -5.23
N CYS A 27 -9.59 4.93 -6.40
CA CYS A 27 -10.42 5.76 -7.28
C CYS A 27 -11.74 5.07 -7.66
N ARG A 28 -11.73 3.77 -7.97
CA ARG A 28 -12.95 3.01 -8.28
C ARG A 28 -13.90 2.96 -7.08
N LYS A 29 -13.40 2.70 -5.87
CA LYS A 29 -14.24 2.70 -4.66
C LYS A 29 -14.85 4.07 -4.37
N VAL A 30 -14.06 5.14 -4.51
CA VAL A 30 -14.55 6.52 -4.37
C VAL A 30 -15.65 6.81 -5.40
N ALA A 31 -15.42 6.45 -6.66
CA ALA A 31 -16.41 6.65 -7.72
C ALA A 31 -17.73 5.90 -7.43
N THR A 32 -17.65 4.67 -6.89
CA THR A 32 -18.83 3.92 -6.44
C THR A 32 -19.60 4.67 -5.34
N ARG A 33 -18.91 5.20 -4.31
CA ARG A 33 -19.56 5.95 -3.23
C ARG A 33 -20.22 7.25 -3.70
N ILE A 34 -19.58 7.94 -4.65
CA ILE A 34 -20.16 9.13 -5.28
C ILE A 34 -21.40 8.76 -6.08
N ALA A 35 -21.35 7.67 -6.87
CA ALA A 35 -22.50 7.19 -7.64
C ALA A 35 -23.67 6.73 -6.75
N GLU A 36 -23.37 6.21 -5.56
CA GLU A 36 -24.36 5.84 -4.53
C GLU A 36 -24.92 7.06 -3.77
N GLY A 37 -24.44 8.28 -4.06
CA GLY A 37 -24.88 9.52 -3.41
C GLY A 37 -24.41 9.66 -1.95
N GLN A 38 -23.41 8.88 -1.54
CA GLN A 38 -22.88 8.90 -0.17
C GLN A 38 -21.94 10.09 0.07
N MET A 39 -21.33 10.63 -0.99
CA MET A 39 -20.40 11.76 -0.92
C MET A 39 -20.30 12.49 -2.26
N GLU A 40 -19.95 13.77 -2.24
CA GLU A 40 -19.74 14.58 -3.46
C GLU A 40 -18.26 14.75 -3.82
N SER A 41 -17.38 14.79 -2.81
CA SER A 41 -15.93 14.85 -2.99
C SER A 41 -15.23 14.14 -1.84
N VAL A 42 -13.99 13.71 -2.08
CA VAL A 42 -13.18 13.05 -1.05
C VAL A 42 -11.73 13.50 -1.13
N ALA A 43 -11.14 13.73 0.04
CA ALA A 43 -9.69 13.75 0.22
C ALA A 43 -9.33 12.50 1.02
N VAL A 44 -8.55 11.59 0.42
CA VAL A 44 -8.20 10.32 1.06
C VAL A 44 -7.04 10.56 2.01
N GLU A 45 -7.32 10.56 3.31
CA GLU A 45 -6.33 10.69 4.36
C GLU A 45 -5.64 9.35 4.67
N ALA A 46 -4.48 9.45 5.32
CA ALA A 46 -3.64 8.30 5.63
C ALA A 46 -4.37 7.18 6.39
N ALA A 47 -5.22 7.54 7.35
CA ALA A 47 -5.98 6.60 8.16
C ALA A 47 -7.03 5.82 7.35
N GLU A 48 -7.57 6.44 6.30
CA GLU A 48 -8.67 5.90 5.49
C GLU A 48 -8.19 4.92 4.42
N VAL A 49 -6.88 4.87 4.13
CA VAL A 49 -6.31 3.99 3.10
C VAL A 49 -6.73 2.53 3.30
N SER A 50 -6.78 2.06 4.55
CA SER A 50 -7.19 0.69 4.89
C SER A 50 -8.68 0.40 4.64
N GLU A 51 -9.54 1.42 4.65
CA GLU A 51 -10.95 1.28 4.31
C GLU A 51 -11.11 0.99 2.81
N TYR A 52 -10.27 1.62 1.99
CA TYR A 52 -10.27 1.44 0.55
C TYR A 52 -9.49 0.20 0.10
N LEU A 53 -8.33 -0.09 0.68
CA LEU A 53 -7.46 -1.17 0.21
C LEU A 53 -7.53 -2.45 1.06
N GLY A 54 -8.23 -2.41 2.20
CA GLY A 54 -8.27 -3.51 3.16
C GLY A 54 -7.08 -3.45 4.12
N LYS A 55 -6.76 -4.59 4.75
CA LYS A 55 -5.61 -4.67 5.67
C LYS A 55 -4.30 -4.51 4.89
N PRO A 56 -3.26 -3.92 5.50
CA PRO A 56 -1.90 -3.89 4.95
C PRO A 56 -1.45 -5.27 4.47
N THR A 57 -0.87 -5.33 3.27
CA THR A 57 -0.37 -6.58 2.67
C THR A 57 1.09 -6.83 3.04
N PHE A 58 1.86 -5.75 3.16
CA PHE A 58 3.28 -5.78 3.47
C PHE A 58 3.54 -5.05 4.79
N PHE A 59 4.50 -5.58 5.54
CA PHE A 59 4.97 -4.99 6.79
C PHE A 59 6.43 -4.59 6.65
N PHE A 60 6.87 -3.71 7.54
CA PHE A 60 8.22 -3.20 7.53
C PHE A 60 9.20 -4.25 8.08
N GLU A 61 9.87 -4.96 7.17
CA GLU A 61 10.81 -6.04 7.47
C GLU A 61 11.98 -5.61 8.37
N ALA A 62 12.32 -4.32 8.43
CA ALA A 62 13.42 -3.89 9.29
C ALA A 62 13.12 -4.07 10.79
N ALA A 63 11.84 -4.19 11.17
CA ALA A 63 11.45 -4.50 12.54
C ALA A 63 11.88 -5.91 12.96
N GLU A 64 12.03 -6.85 12.03
CA GLU A 64 12.36 -8.27 12.30
C GLU A 64 13.87 -8.57 12.18
N ARG A 65 14.70 -7.57 11.85
CA ARG A 65 16.11 -7.77 11.47
C ARG A 65 17.02 -8.35 12.55
N CYS A 66 16.60 -8.36 13.81
CA CYS A 66 17.45 -8.77 14.94
C CYS A 66 16.84 -9.85 15.83
N ASP A 67 15.72 -10.45 15.43
CA ASP A 67 14.97 -11.34 16.33
C ASP A 67 15.56 -12.76 16.43
N LEU A 68 16.39 -13.18 15.47
CA LEU A 68 16.92 -14.54 15.39
C LEU A 68 18.47 -14.58 15.38
N PRO A 69 19.11 -15.14 16.43
CA PRO A 69 20.55 -15.38 16.45
C PRO A 69 20.99 -16.27 15.28
N GLY A 70 22.03 -15.83 14.55
CA GLY A 70 22.58 -16.57 13.40
C GLY A 70 21.91 -16.26 12.05
N VAL A 71 20.93 -15.35 12.00
CA VAL A 71 20.31 -14.89 10.74
C VAL A 71 20.86 -13.53 10.35
N ALA A 72 21.16 -13.33 9.05
CA ALA A 72 21.58 -12.04 8.49
C ALA A 72 20.85 -11.75 7.17
N THR A 73 20.42 -10.50 6.96
CA THR A 73 19.80 -10.06 5.71
C THR A 73 20.87 -9.80 4.64
N GLY A 74 20.84 -10.55 3.53
CA GLY A 74 21.69 -10.34 2.36
C GLY A 74 21.01 -9.54 1.25
N LEU A 75 21.81 -8.97 0.33
CA LEU A 75 21.32 -8.34 -0.90
C LEU A 75 21.61 -9.25 -2.09
N SER A 76 20.65 -9.38 -3.00
CA SER A 76 20.77 -10.18 -4.23
C SER A 76 20.28 -9.39 -5.44
N VAL A 77 20.82 -9.68 -6.62
CA VAL A 77 20.33 -9.14 -7.90
C VAL A 77 19.50 -10.20 -8.63
N THR A 78 18.33 -9.81 -9.11
CA THR A 78 17.45 -10.66 -9.92
C THR A 78 16.93 -9.85 -11.10
N ALA A 79 16.58 -10.52 -12.20
CA ALA A 79 15.80 -9.88 -13.26
C ALA A 79 14.36 -9.69 -12.73
N VAL A 80 13.89 -8.43 -12.71
CA VAL A 80 12.53 -8.04 -12.28
C VAL A 80 11.79 -7.50 -13.49
#